data_AF-A0A938GL70-F1
#
_entry.id   AF-A0A938GL70-F1
#
_cell.length_a   1.000
_cell.length_b   1.000
_cell.length_c   1.000
_cell.angle_alpha   90.00
_cell.angle_beta   90.00
_cell.angle_gamma   90.00
#
_symmetry.space_group_name_H-M   'P 1'
#
loop_
_entity.id
_entity.type
_entity.pdbx_description
1 polymer ?
#
loop_
_entity_poly.entity_id
_entity_poly.type
_entity_poly.pdbx_seq_one_letter_code
_entity_poly.pdbx_strand_id
1 'polypeptide(L)'
;MPTRATLVAIACLLGCFSDTSLAGILWSIGTPDESSAEFKQWFHPTTHARQIDFTDPAQDSVFRPGVSSPSTDWLAYQPGDANGQAGFRPHLRSIEFTLDSLVAGEYFLDLHLLAYAARLPWLEIAVKRRARRLLPETQAVLRWR
;
A
#
# COMPACT_ATOMS: atom_id res chain seq x y z
N MET A 1 58.47 -11.81 49.39
CA MET A 1 57.21 -12.57 49.21
C MET A 1 56.34 -11.79 48.23
N PRO A 2 56.02 -12.33 47.05
CA PRO A 2 55.43 -11.56 45.96
C PRO A 2 53.92 -11.35 46.13
N THR A 3 53.48 -10.17 45.75
CA THR A 3 52.12 -9.62 45.78
C THR A 3 51.22 -10.28 44.73
N ARG A 4 50.01 -10.67 45.17
CA ARG A 4 48.88 -11.06 44.31
C ARG A 4 48.05 -9.82 43.98
N ALA A 5 47.76 -9.58 42.72
CA ALA A 5 46.46 -9.07 42.25
C ALA A 5 46.40 -9.10 40.72
N THR A 6 45.70 -10.08 40.19
CA THR A 6 45.28 -10.17 38.79
C THR A 6 44.09 -9.24 38.57
N LEU A 7 44.13 -8.39 37.53
CA LEU A 7 42.95 -7.65 37.06
C LEU A 7 42.79 -7.90 35.57
N VAL A 8 41.70 -8.57 35.22
CA VAL A 8 41.26 -8.88 33.86
C VAL A 8 40.58 -7.65 33.28
N ALA A 9 41.13 -7.07 32.20
CA ALA A 9 40.47 -6.01 31.46
C ALA A 9 39.58 -6.63 30.37
N ILE A 10 38.26 -6.59 30.58
CA ILE A 10 37.26 -6.89 29.55
C ILE A 10 37.15 -5.63 28.68
N ALA A 11 37.80 -5.63 27.52
CA ALA A 11 37.73 -4.54 26.56
C ALA A 11 36.39 -4.60 25.80
N CYS A 12 35.53 -3.63 26.09
CA CYS A 12 34.41 -3.25 25.23
C CYS A 12 34.95 -2.75 23.88
N LEU A 13 34.79 -3.54 22.83
CA LEU A 13 34.74 -3.02 21.47
C LEU A 13 33.43 -3.50 20.87
N LEU A 14 32.39 -2.70 21.18
CA LEU A 14 31.17 -2.62 20.40
C LEU A 14 31.55 -2.33 18.95
N GLY A 15 31.70 -3.39 18.17
CA GLY A 15 31.78 -3.32 16.72
C GLY A 15 30.42 -2.88 16.19
N CYS A 16 30.32 -1.59 15.86
CA CYS A 16 29.38 -0.96 14.94
C CYS A 16 28.27 -1.90 14.43
N PHE A 17 27.15 -1.97 15.15
CA PHE A 17 25.90 -2.33 14.50
C PHE A 17 25.62 -1.21 13.50
N SER A 18 25.98 -1.44 12.24
CA SER A 18 25.31 -0.73 11.16
C SER A 18 23.87 -1.22 11.26
N ASP A 19 23.00 -0.41 11.85
CA ASP A 19 21.56 -0.53 11.64
C ASP A 19 21.36 -0.34 10.14
N THR A 20 21.49 -1.43 9.40
CA THR A 20 20.81 -1.56 8.12
C THR A 20 19.35 -1.50 8.53
N SER A 21 18.76 -0.31 8.43
CA SER A 21 17.32 -0.14 8.47
C SER A 21 16.78 -1.09 7.41
N LEU A 22 16.33 -2.26 7.88
CA LEU A 22 15.60 -3.20 7.05
C LEU A 22 14.35 -2.42 6.70
N ALA A 23 14.26 -1.96 5.46
CA ALA A 23 13.06 -1.30 4.95
C ALA A 23 11.89 -2.26 5.23
N GLY A 24 11.16 -1.99 6.31
CA GLY A 24 10.07 -2.84 6.74
C GLY A 24 8.88 -2.58 5.83
N ILE A 25 8.39 -3.62 5.17
CA ILE A 25 7.15 -3.52 4.42
C ILE A 25 6.03 -3.23 5.42
N LEU A 26 5.43 -2.03 5.31
CA LEU A 26 4.28 -1.67 6.15
C LEU A 26 3.06 -2.53 5.84
N TRP A 27 2.82 -2.75 4.55
CA TRP A 27 1.79 -3.62 3.99
C TRP A 27 2.06 -3.84 2.50
N SER A 28 1.46 -4.89 1.96
CA SER A 28 1.37 -5.13 0.51
C SER A 28 -0.06 -5.56 0.15
N ILE A 29 -0.44 -5.34 -1.11
CA ILE A 29 -1.68 -5.84 -1.68
C ILE A 29 -1.29 -6.67 -2.89
N GLY A 30 -1.47 -7.98 -2.79
CA GLY A 30 -1.11 -8.92 -3.83
C GLY A 30 0.39 -9.16 -3.99
N THR A 31 0.75 -9.73 -5.13
CA THR A 31 2.09 -10.18 -5.51
C THR A 31 2.51 -9.50 -6.82
N PRO A 32 3.77 -9.06 -6.97
CA PRO A 32 4.25 -8.47 -8.22
C PRO A 32 4.59 -9.55 -9.27
N ASP A 33 3.61 -10.36 -9.65
CA ASP A 33 3.74 -11.50 -10.57
C ASP A 33 3.28 -11.18 -12.01
N GLU A 34 3.13 -9.88 -12.32
CA GLU A 34 2.60 -9.39 -13.60
C GLU A 34 1.18 -9.91 -13.93
N SER A 35 0.41 -10.31 -12.91
CA SER A 35 -0.95 -10.80 -13.02
C SER A 35 -1.92 -10.02 -12.14
N SER A 36 -3.20 -10.04 -12.51
CA SER A 36 -4.31 -9.53 -11.68
C SER A 36 -5.26 -10.65 -11.26
N ALA A 37 -4.88 -11.92 -11.45
CA ALA A 37 -5.76 -13.08 -11.28
C ALA A 37 -6.16 -13.31 -9.82
N GLU A 38 -5.34 -12.89 -8.85
CA GLU A 38 -5.62 -13.03 -7.43
C GLU A 38 -6.67 -12.04 -6.90
N PHE A 39 -7.01 -11.00 -7.67
CA PHE A 39 -7.95 -9.95 -7.28
C PHE A 39 -9.39 -10.26 -7.72
N LYS A 40 -10.36 -9.51 -7.18
CA LYS A 40 -11.78 -9.65 -7.54
C LYS A 40 -12.02 -9.30 -9.00
N GLN A 41 -12.38 -10.32 -9.78
CA GLN A 41 -12.69 -10.20 -11.19
C GLN A 41 -14.06 -9.56 -11.41
N TRP A 42 -14.20 -8.78 -12.49
CA TRP A 42 -15.48 -8.13 -12.83
C TRP A 42 -16.45 -9.04 -13.56
N PHE A 43 -15.98 -10.17 -14.10
CA PHE A 43 -16.77 -11.25 -14.66
C PHE A 43 -16.46 -12.57 -13.96
N HIS A 44 -17.46 -13.45 -13.89
CA HIS A 44 -17.24 -14.82 -13.48
C HIS A 44 -16.50 -15.61 -14.57
N PRO A 45 -15.41 -16.34 -14.26
CA PRO A 45 -14.58 -17.00 -15.28
C PRO A 45 -15.36 -18.05 -16.10
N THR A 46 -16.32 -18.74 -15.48
CA THR A 46 -17.13 -19.77 -16.17
C THR A 46 -18.44 -19.26 -16.76
N THR A 47 -19.23 -18.48 -16.01
CA THR A 47 -20.58 -18.06 -16.45
C THR A 47 -20.58 -16.75 -17.22
N HIS A 48 -19.45 -16.03 -17.24
CA HIS A 48 -19.28 -14.69 -17.81
C HIS A 48 -20.27 -13.66 -17.24
N ALA A 49 -20.93 -13.97 -16.13
CA ALA A 49 -21.82 -13.05 -15.44
C ALA A 49 -21.02 -11.89 -14.86
N ARG A 50 -21.52 -10.66 -15.04
CA ARG A 50 -20.95 -9.45 -14.45
C ARG A 50 -21.12 -9.51 -12.93
N GLN A 51 -20.03 -9.32 -12.19
CA GLN A 51 -20.00 -9.36 -10.73
C GLN A 51 -19.87 -7.98 -10.08
N ILE A 52 -19.46 -6.98 -10.85
CA ILE A 52 -19.20 -5.63 -10.36
C ILE A 52 -19.98 -4.63 -11.20
N ASP A 53 -20.83 -3.84 -10.53
CA ASP A 53 -21.42 -2.65 -11.13
C ASP A 53 -20.51 -1.44 -10.89
N PHE A 54 -19.76 -1.02 -11.92
CA PHE A 54 -18.88 0.13 -11.82
C PHE A 54 -19.66 1.46 -11.83
N THR A 55 -20.92 1.45 -12.29
CA THR A 55 -21.73 2.67 -12.35
C THR A 55 -22.19 3.12 -10.97
N ASP A 56 -22.24 2.21 -9.99
CA ASP A 56 -22.59 2.48 -8.60
C ASP A 56 -21.36 2.95 -7.80
N PRO A 57 -21.34 4.20 -7.29
CA PRO A 57 -20.27 4.69 -6.43
C PRO A 57 -20.19 3.96 -5.08
N ALA A 58 -21.27 3.31 -4.63
CA ALA A 58 -21.23 2.53 -3.39
C ALA A 58 -20.33 1.29 -3.49
N GLN A 59 -19.94 0.88 -4.71
CA GLN A 59 -18.97 -0.19 -4.96
C GLN A 59 -17.50 0.29 -4.84
N ASP A 60 -17.26 1.58 -4.59
CA ASP A 60 -15.93 2.09 -4.30
C ASP A 60 -15.54 1.73 -2.86
N SER A 61 -14.86 0.58 -2.71
CA SER A 61 -14.50 0.01 -1.41
C SER A 61 -13.25 0.65 -0.78
N VAL A 62 -13.16 0.50 0.55
CA VAL A 62 -11.96 0.77 1.33
C VAL A 62 -11.28 -0.55 1.63
N PHE A 63 -10.05 -0.73 1.15
CA PHE A 63 -9.21 -1.86 1.48
C PHE A 63 -8.43 -1.59 2.78
N ARG A 64 -8.45 -2.55 3.71
CA ARG A 64 -7.75 -2.45 5.00
C ARG A 64 -6.73 -3.57 5.09
N PRO A 65 -5.42 -3.30 4.91
CA PRO A 65 -4.39 -4.33 5.03
C PRO A 65 -4.50 -5.11 6.35
N GLY A 66 -4.37 -6.43 6.27
CA GLY A 66 -4.54 -7.34 7.41
C GLY A 66 -6.00 -7.65 7.80
N VAL A 67 -6.99 -6.97 7.19
CA VAL A 67 -8.42 -7.21 7.43
C VAL A 67 -9.14 -7.61 6.14
N SER A 68 -8.91 -6.88 5.06
CA SER A 68 -9.49 -7.12 3.74
C SER A 68 -8.77 -8.27 3.01
N SER A 69 -9.52 -9.00 2.18
CA SER A 69 -8.97 -10.03 1.30
C SER A 69 -8.78 -9.48 -0.12
N PRO A 70 -7.58 -9.58 -0.74
CA PRO A 70 -7.37 -9.16 -2.12
C PRO A 70 -8.35 -9.79 -3.11
N SER A 71 -8.72 -11.05 -2.91
CA SER A 71 -9.60 -11.81 -3.82
C SER A 71 -11.07 -11.37 -3.81
N THR A 72 -11.50 -10.62 -2.79
CA THR A 72 -12.90 -10.18 -2.65
C THR A 72 -13.06 -8.67 -2.52
N ASP A 73 -12.04 -7.98 -2.02
CA ASP A 73 -12.14 -6.58 -1.61
C ASP A 73 -11.27 -5.65 -2.45
N TRP A 74 -10.34 -6.21 -3.23
CA TRP A 74 -9.54 -5.47 -4.21
C TRP A 74 -9.94 -5.83 -5.62
N LEU A 75 -10.25 -4.84 -6.45
CA LEU A 75 -10.71 -5.10 -7.82
C LEU A 75 -9.52 -5.31 -8.75
N ALA A 76 -9.62 -6.32 -9.60
CA ALA A 76 -8.63 -6.58 -10.64
C ALA A 76 -8.58 -5.46 -11.71
N TYR A 77 -9.65 -4.66 -11.83
CA TYR A 77 -9.79 -3.63 -12.85
C TYR A 77 -10.31 -2.33 -12.24
N GLN A 78 -9.69 -1.22 -12.63
CA GLN A 78 -10.12 0.14 -12.29
C GLN A 78 -10.41 0.88 -13.59
N PRO A 79 -11.68 1.15 -13.91
CA PRO A 79 -12.02 1.85 -15.14
C PRO A 79 -11.56 3.31 -15.09
N GLY A 80 -11.16 3.84 -16.25
CA GLY A 80 -10.96 5.27 -16.43
C GLY A 80 -12.28 6.03 -16.45
N ASP A 81 -12.24 7.30 -16.05
CA ASP A 81 -13.39 8.20 -16.01
C ASP A 81 -14.09 8.43 -17.36
N ALA A 82 -13.38 8.25 -18.48
CA ALA A 82 -13.97 8.31 -19.81
C ALA A 82 -14.72 7.03 -20.23
N ASN A 83 -14.79 5.99 -19.38
CA ASN A 83 -15.47 4.74 -19.69
C ASN A 83 -16.99 4.87 -19.45
N GLY A 84 -17.75 4.95 -20.55
CA GLY A 84 -19.21 5.05 -20.48
C GLY A 84 -19.91 3.83 -19.88
N GLN A 85 -19.33 2.63 -20.01
CA GLN A 85 -19.87 1.42 -19.37
C GLN A 85 -19.62 1.37 -17.86
N ALA A 86 -18.75 2.26 -17.37
CA ALA A 86 -18.46 2.44 -15.95
C ALA A 86 -19.10 3.72 -15.37
N GLY A 87 -19.93 4.43 -16.15
CA GLY A 87 -20.73 5.54 -15.65
C GLY A 87 -20.09 6.93 -15.74
N PHE A 88 -19.05 7.10 -16.56
CA PHE A 88 -18.40 8.40 -16.80
C PHE A 88 -17.96 9.14 -15.52
N ARG A 89 -17.33 8.42 -14.58
CA ARG A 89 -16.97 8.98 -13.27
C ARG A 89 -15.56 8.59 -12.84
N PRO A 90 -14.90 9.38 -11.99
CA PRO A 90 -13.72 8.91 -11.26
C PRO A 90 -14.09 7.70 -10.40
N HIS A 91 -13.23 6.67 -10.40
CA HIS A 91 -13.38 5.47 -9.58
C HIS A 91 -12.37 5.51 -8.43
N LEU A 92 -12.81 5.91 -7.24
CA LEU A 92 -11.91 6.10 -6.12
C LEU A 92 -11.63 4.77 -5.42
N ARG A 93 -10.37 4.44 -5.17
CA ARG A 93 -9.99 3.30 -4.33
C ARG A 93 -9.18 3.80 -3.16
N SER A 94 -9.60 3.41 -1.95
CA SER A 94 -8.98 3.86 -0.71
C SER A 94 -8.30 2.71 -0.01
N ILE A 95 -7.09 2.94 0.48
CA ILE A 95 -6.37 2.02 1.36
C ILE A 95 -6.29 2.68 2.74
N GLU A 96 -6.84 2.04 3.76
CA GLU A 96 -6.82 2.53 5.14
C GLU A 96 -6.01 1.57 6.01
N PHE A 97 -4.91 2.07 6.58
CA PHE A 97 -4.06 1.33 7.49
C PHE A 97 -3.69 2.20 8.69
N THR A 98 -3.32 1.55 9.80
CA THR A 98 -2.82 2.22 10.99
C THR A 98 -1.32 2.05 11.08
N LEU A 99 -0.63 3.12 11.48
CA LEU A 99 0.78 3.08 11.86
C LEU A 99 0.83 3.13 13.38
N ASP A 100 1.34 2.06 14.01
CA ASP A 100 1.47 1.98 15.47
C ASP A 100 2.38 3.07 16.03
N SER A 101 3.40 3.43 15.25
CA SER A 101 4.22 4.61 15.47
C SER A 101 4.58 5.26 14.14
N LEU A 102 4.61 6.59 14.13
CA LEU A 102 5.21 7.33 13.02
C LEU A 102 6.71 7.39 13.28
N VAL A 103 7.44 6.51 12.61
CA VAL A 103 8.90 6.56 12.59
C VAL A 103 9.28 7.70 11.64
N ALA A 104 10.16 8.59 12.08
CA ALA A 104 10.68 9.64 11.20
C ALA A 104 11.46 8.98 10.06
N GLY A 105 11.15 9.35 8.82
CA GLY A 105 11.79 8.78 7.64
C GLY A 105 10.97 8.99 6.38
N GLU A 106 11.52 8.53 5.26
CA GLU A 106 10.83 8.47 3.99
C GLU A 106 10.03 7.17 3.88
N TYR A 107 8.85 7.27 3.25
CA TYR A 107 8.00 6.13 2.95
C TYR A 107 7.84 6.03 1.44
N PHE A 108 7.97 4.81 0.92
CA PHE A 108 7.82 4.53 -0.50
C PHE A 108 6.49 3.80 -0.75
N LEU A 109 5.84 4.13 -1.86
CA LEU A 109 4.69 3.41 -2.39
C LEU A 109 5.10 2.85 -3.75
N ASP A 110 5.32 1.54 -3.81
CA ASP A 110 5.61 0.83 -5.04
C ASP A 110 4.31 0.36 -5.70
N LEU A 111 4.16 0.66 -6.99
CA LEU A 111 2.96 0.33 -7.77
C LEU A 111 3.35 -0.52 -8.99
N HIS A 112 2.83 -1.74 -9.03
CA HIS A 112 2.92 -2.62 -10.20
C HIS A 112 1.59 -2.54 -10.95
N LEU A 113 1.60 -1.85 -12.10
CA LEU A 113 0.38 -1.55 -12.85
C LEU A 113 0.34 -2.36 -14.15
N LEU A 114 -0.74 -3.12 -14.32
CA LEU A 114 -1.13 -3.68 -15.61
C LEU A 114 -2.04 -2.69 -16.34
N ALA A 115 -1.47 -1.96 -17.29
CA ALA A 115 -2.18 -0.94 -18.04
C ALA A 115 -2.77 -1.50 -19.34
N TYR A 116 -4.09 -1.62 -19.38
CA TYR A 116 -4.85 -1.95 -20.60
C TYR A 116 -5.83 -0.82 -20.90
N ALA A 117 -5.44 0.12 -21.76
CA ALA A 117 -6.28 1.24 -22.13
C ALA A 117 -6.04 1.68 -23.57
N ALA A 118 -7.11 2.14 -24.23
CA ALA A 118 -7.02 2.78 -25.55
C ALA A 118 -6.37 4.18 -25.50
N ARG A 119 -6.22 4.73 -24.29
CA ARG A 119 -5.59 6.03 -24.02
C ARG A 119 -4.49 5.84 -22.98
N LEU A 120 -3.63 6.84 -22.83
CA LEU A 120 -2.64 6.85 -21.76
C LEU A 120 -3.35 6.68 -20.40
N PRO A 121 -3.05 5.63 -19.62
CA PRO A 121 -3.58 5.49 -18.28
C PRO A 121 -3.03 6.62 -17.41
N TRP A 122 -3.88 7.17 -16.56
CA TRP A 122 -3.48 8.17 -15.59
C TRP A 122 -3.99 7.74 -14.21
N LEU A 123 -3.16 7.92 -13.19
CA LEU A 123 -3.48 7.58 -11.81
C LEU A 123 -3.25 8.82 -10.94
N GLU A 124 -4.29 9.24 -10.22
CA GLU A 124 -4.18 10.27 -9.20
C GLU A 124 -4.10 9.61 -7.82
N ILE A 125 -3.14 10.03 -7.01
CA ILE A 125 -2.91 9.50 -5.66
C ILE A 125 -2.95 10.64 -4.67
N ALA A 126 -3.80 10.49 -3.66
CA ALA A 126 -3.89 11.41 -2.53
C ALA A 126 -3.61 10.67 -1.22
N VAL A 127 -2.63 11.16 -0.44
CA VAL A 127 -2.31 10.61 0.88
C VAL A 127 -2.94 11.49 1.95
N LYS A 128 -3.82 10.89 2.76
CA LYS A 128 -4.51 11.57 3.87
C LYS A 128 -4.10 10.96 5.19
N ARG A 129 -3.91 11.82 6.20
CA ARG A 129 -3.65 11.40 7.58
C ARG A 129 -4.89 11.65 8.42
N ARG A 130 -5.41 10.60 9.06
CA ARG A 130 -6.47 10.73 10.08
C ARG A 130 -5.85 10.57 11.46
N ALA A 131 -5.66 11.68 12.18
CA ALA A 131 -5.16 11.62 13.55
C ALA A 131 -6.28 11.23 14.51
N ARG A 132 -6.08 10.20 15.34
CA ARG A 132 -7.03 9.82 16.40
C ARG A 132 -7.04 10.85 17.56
N ARG A 133 -6.14 11.84 17.55
CA ARG A 133 -6.13 13.01 18.44
C ARG A 133 -5.51 14.24 17.75
N LEU A 134 -6.11 15.41 17.96
CA LEU A 134 -5.86 16.71 17.32
C LEU A 134 -4.37 17.04 17.11
N LEU A 135 -3.89 16.91 15.89
CA LEU A 135 -2.81 17.72 15.33
C LEU A 135 -3.23 18.12 13.90
N PRO A 136 -2.88 19.33 13.46
CA PRO A 136 -3.40 19.91 12.22
C PRO A 136 -3.12 19.03 11.00
N GLU A 137 -4.12 18.91 10.13
CA GLU A 137 -4.09 18.11 8.92
C GLU A 137 -2.87 18.48 8.06
N THR A 138 -1.95 17.54 7.89
CA THR A 138 -0.90 17.66 6.88
C THR A 138 -1.41 16.93 5.63
N GLN A 139 -1.82 17.69 4.61
CA GLN A 139 -2.04 17.14 3.29
C GLN A 139 -0.68 17.00 2.59
N ALA A 140 -0.25 15.76 2.35
CA ALA A 140 0.89 15.51 1.48
C ALA A 140 0.35 15.31 0.06
N VAL A 141 0.52 16.33 -0.80
CA VAL A 141 0.28 16.21 -2.23
C VAL A 141 1.58 15.70 -2.86
N LEU A 142 1.64 14.41 -3.17
CA LEU A 142 2.71 13.87 -3.99
C LEU A 142 2.48 14.32 -5.43
N ARG A 143 3.30 15.26 -5.89
CA ARG A 143 3.38 15.63 -7.31
C ARG A 143 4.50 14.82 -7.94
N TRP A 144 4.17 14.00 -8.94
CA TRP A 144 5.17 13.42 -9.83
C TRP A 144 5.30 14.27 -11.11
N ARG A 145 6.52 14.27 -11.66
CA ARG A 145 6.87 14.83 -12.97
C ARG A 145 6.89 13.74 -14.02
#